data_AF-A0A3S1Q850-F1
#
_entry.id   AF-A0A3S1Q850-F1
#
_cell.length_a   1.000
_cell.length_b   1.000
_cell.length_c   1.000
_cell.angle_alpha   90.00
_cell.angle_beta   90.00
_cell.angle_gamma   90.00
#
_symmetry.space_group_name_H-M   'P 1'
#
loop_
_entity.id
_entity.type
_entity.pdbx_description
1 polymer ?
#
loop_
_entity_poly.entity_id
_entity_poly.type
_entity_poly.pdbx_seq_one_letter_code
_entity_poly.pdbx_strand_id
1 'polypeptide(L)' 'MKPRLIVTRKWPAAVEAILAERFDTTLNADDTPLSAAAMTSAFADF' A
#
# COMPACT_ATOMS: atom_id res chain seq x y z
N MET A 1 0.45 -2.13 -18.10
CA MET A 1 0.89 -1.50 -16.83
C MET A 1 -0.22 -1.70 -15.81
N LYS A 2 0.09 -2.16 -14.60
CA LYS A 2 -0.89 -2.18 -13.51
C LYS A 2 -0.91 -0.81 -12.82
N PRO A 3 -2.07 -0.27 -12.42
CA PRO A 3 -2.11 0.92 -11.59
C PRO A 3 -1.44 0.64 -10.24
N ARG A 4 -0.80 1.65 -9.68
CA ARG A 4 -0.12 1.55 -8.38
C ARG A 4 -1.09 1.84 -7.24
N LEU A 5 -0.94 1.14 -6.12
CA LEU A 5 -1.81 1.26 -4.96
C LEU A 5 -0.98 1.19 -3.66
N ILE A 6 -1.26 2.08 -2.71
CA ILE A 6 -0.66 2.05 -1.38
C ILE A 6 -1.74 1.74 -0.35
N VAL A 7 -1.52 0.74 0.49
CA VAL A 7 -2.41 0.43 1.61
C VAL A 7 -1.78 0.96 2.90
N THR A 8 -2.42 1.94 3.52
CA THR A 8 -1.86 2.69 4.67
C THR A 8 -2.10 2.02 6.01
N ARG A 9 -2.89 0.94 6.06
CA ARG A 9 -3.17 0.09 7.23
C ARG A 9 -3.37 -1.35 6.77
N LYS A 10 -3.13 -2.32 7.64
CA LYS A 10 -3.22 -3.73 7.31
C LYS A 10 -4.66 -4.15 7.04
N TRP A 11 -4.86 -4.89 5.98
CA TRP A 11 -6.16 -5.43 5.59
C TRP A 11 -6.18 -6.94 5.79
N PRO A 12 -7.35 -7.60 5.75
CA PRO A 12 -7.40 -9.06 5.76
C PRO A 12 -6.55 -9.63 4.61
N ALA A 13 -5.78 -10.69 4.88
CA ALA A 13 -4.81 -11.25 3.92
C ALA A 13 -5.43 -11.63 2.57
N ALA A 14 -6.69 -12.10 2.56
CA ALA A 14 -7.41 -12.40 1.34
C ALA A 14 -7.60 -11.16 0.44
N VAL A 15 -7.79 -9.98 1.04
CA VAL A 15 -7.92 -8.73 0.29
C VAL A 15 -6.56 -8.27 -0.23
N GLU A 16 -5.52 -8.32 0.61
CA GLU A 16 -4.15 -7.96 0.19
C GLU A 16 -3.65 -8.82 -0.98
N ALA A 17 -4.01 -10.11 -1.00
CA ALA A 17 -3.72 -11.01 -2.12
C ALA A 17 -4.40 -10.57 -3.43
N ILE A 18 -5.69 -10.20 -3.37
CA ILE A 18 -6.44 -9.69 -4.53
C ILE A 18 -5.85 -8.36 -5.03
N LEU A 19 -5.43 -7.49 -4.11
CA LEU A 19 -4.81 -6.22 -4.46
C LEU A 19 -3.48 -6.45 -5.20
N ALA A 20 -2.60 -7.31 -4.67
CA ALA A 20 -1.33 -7.65 -5.32
C ALA A 20 -1.49 -8.30 -6.70
N GLU A 21 -2.59 -9.04 -6.92
CA GLU A 21 -2.91 -9.59 -8.23
C GLU A 21 -3.28 -8.48 -9.24
N ARG A 22 -4.04 -7.48 -8.82
CA ARG A 22 -4.64 -6.47 -9.71
C ARG A 22 -3.83 -5.17 -9.86
N PHE A 23 -3.02 -4.84 -8.85
CA PHE A 23 -2.29 -3.58 -8.74
C PHE A 23 -0.81 -3.82 -8.45
N ASP A 24 0.02 -2.85 -8.80
CA ASP A 24 1.37 -2.76 -8.23
C ASP A 24 1.24 -2.20 -6.82
N THR A 25 1.17 -3.11 -5.84
CA THR A 25 0.69 -2.79 -4.48
C THR A 25 1.86 -2.65 -3.50
N THR A 26 1.85 -1.56 -2.73
CA THR A 26 2.70 -1.38 -1.55
C THR A 26 1.85 -1.57 -0.29
N LEU A 27 2.20 -2.55 0.55
CA LEU A 27 1.46 -2.92 1.76
C LEU A 27 2.15 -2.40 3.02
N ASN A 28 1.35 -1.97 4.01
CA ASN A 28 1.82 -1.64 5.35
C ASN A 28 1.79 -2.89 6.27
N ALA A 29 2.84 -3.71 6.19
CA ALA A 29 2.89 -5.01 6.87
C ALA A 29 2.84 -4.92 8.41
N ASP A 30 3.42 -3.85 8.97
CA ASP A 30 3.53 -3.59 10.40
C ASP A 30 2.25 -3.00 11.02
N ASP A 31 1.26 -2.67 10.18
CA ASP A 31 0.01 -2.01 10.56
C ASP A 31 0.19 -0.71 11.39
N THR A 32 1.30 -0.01 11.20
CA THR A 32 1.55 1.25 11.91
C THR A 32 0.99 2.43 11.14
N PRO A 33 0.27 3.38 11.77
CA PRO A 33 -0.18 4.59 11.09
C PRO A 33 0.98 5.32 10.39
N LEU A 34 0.83 5.61 9.10
CA LEU A 34 1.83 6.38 8.36
C LEU A 34 1.92 7.80 8.92
N SER A 35 3.14 8.26 9.15
CA SER A 35 3.40 9.68 9.42
C SER A 35 3.20 10.52 8.15
N ALA A 36 3.07 11.84 8.31
CA ALA A 36 2.97 12.75 7.15
C ALA A 36 4.18 12.60 6.21
N ALA A 37 5.39 12.46 6.77
CA ALA A 37 6.61 12.25 5.99
C ALA A 37 6.60 10.91 5.24
N ALA A 38 6.14 9.84 5.89
CA ALA A 38 5.99 8.53 5.26
C ALA A 38 4.98 8.57 4.12
N MET A 39 3.87 9.29 4.29
CA MET A 39 2.87 9.51 3.24
C MET A 39 3.48 10.25 2.04
N THR A 40 4.15 11.39 2.26
CA THR A 40 4.80 12.14 1.18
C THR A 40 5.84 11.29 0.44
N SER A 41 6.66 10.54 1.17
CA SER A 41 7.65 9.64 0.56
C SER A 41 6.99 8.53 -0.26
N ALA A 42 5.87 7.97 0.20
CA ALA A 42 5.18 6.91 -0.50
C ALA A 42 4.60 7.39 -1.85
N PHE A 43 4.19 8.66 -1.94
CA PHE A 43 3.65 9.27 -3.16
C PHE A 43 4.69 9.95 -4.07
N ALA A 44 5.91 10.21 -3.59
CA ALA A 44 6.93 10.95 -4.36
C ALA A 44 7.30 10.27 -5.68
N ASP A 45 7.24 8.94 -5.71
CA ASP A 45 7.63 8.14 -6.87
C ASP A 45 6.46 7.70 -7.74
N PHE A 46 5.21 8.12 -7.46
CA PHE A 46 3.98 7.59 -8.07
C PHE A 46 3.73 8.01 -9.53
#